data_AF-A0A0A1MH36-F1
#
_entry.id   AF-A0A0A1MH36-F1
#
_cell.length_a   1.000
_cell.length_b   1.000
_cell.length_c   1.000
_cell.angle_alpha   90.00
_cell.angle_beta   90.00
_cell.angle_gamma   90.00
#
_symmetry.space_group_name_H-M   'P 1'
#
loop_
_entity.id
_entity.type
_entity.pdbx_description
1 polymer ?
#
loop_
_entity_poly.entity_id
_entity_poly.type
_entity_poly.pdbx_seq_one_letter_code
_entity_poly.pdbx_strand_id
1 'polypeptide(L)'
;MDYLNIDHLKRIATWGGIVGAASIIMGAISIVLTLTVDPSMILSGIISIITGYLFYQTGIEASNIIASDDFTAGNVNELLNKYGKLLLIMGILTIISLVVLIPLIIVLISL
;
A
#
# COMPACT_ATOMS: atom_id res chain seq x y z
N MET A 1 -28.41 -5.62 4.43
CA MET A 1 -26.95 -5.51 4.39
C MET A 1 -26.29 -6.90 4.37
N ASP A 2 -26.90 -7.89 3.70
CA ASP A 2 -26.43 -9.30 3.69
C ASP A 2 -25.22 -9.56 2.75
N TYR A 3 -24.60 -8.51 2.23
CA TYR A 3 -23.56 -8.60 1.21
C TYR A 3 -22.15 -8.38 1.77
N LEU A 4 -22.01 -8.00 3.04
CA LEU A 4 -20.70 -7.84 3.66
C LEU A 4 -20.27 -9.16 4.31
N ASN A 5 -19.49 -9.97 3.58
CA ASN A 5 -18.98 -11.21 4.12
C ASN A 5 -17.81 -10.92 5.08
N ILE A 6 -18.00 -11.27 6.36
CA ILE A 6 -17.02 -11.14 7.45
C ILE A 6 -15.68 -11.78 7.08
N ASP A 7 -15.67 -12.85 6.29
CA ASP A 7 -14.44 -13.53 5.88
C ASP A 7 -13.57 -12.65 4.96
N HIS A 8 -14.18 -11.81 4.13
CA HIS A 8 -13.45 -10.84 3.30
C HIS A 8 -12.85 -9.73 4.16
N LEU A 9 -13.61 -9.20 5.11
CA LEU A 9 -13.10 -8.21 6.07
C LEU A 9 -11.94 -8.77 6.89
N LYS A 10 -12.05 -9.99 7.41
CA LYS A 10 -10.96 -10.65 8.16
C LYS A 10 -9.69 -10.78 7.33
N ARG A 11 -9.83 -11.12 6.04
CA ARG A 11 -8.69 -11.16 5.11
C ARG A 11 -8.08 -9.78 4.92
N ILE A 12 -8.88 -8.74 4.71
CA ILE A 12 -8.37 -7.37 4.56
C ILE A 12 -7.68 -6.91 5.84
N ALA A 13 -8.25 -7.18 7.02
CA ALA A 13 -7.66 -6.86 8.31
C ALA A 13 -6.29 -7.51 8.49
N THR A 14 -6.22 -8.82 8.26
CA THR A 14 -5.01 -9.62 8.46
C THR A 14 -3.92 -9.24 7.45
N TRP A 15 -4.24 -9.25 6.16
CA TRP A 15 -3.25 -8.98 5.12
C TRP A 15 -2.89 -7.50 5.03
N GLY A 16 -3.84 -6.58 5.23
CA GLY A 16 -3.54 -5.15 5.30
C GLY A 16 -2.58 -4.83 6.44
N GLY A 17 -2.78 -5.44 7.61
CA GLY A 17 -1.86 -5.33 8.74
C GLY A 17 -0.47 -5.89 8.46
N ILE A 18 -0.39 -7.15 8.01
CA ILE A 18 0.88 -7.85 7.77
C ILE A 18 1.67 -7.18 6.64
N VAL A 19 1.05 -7.00 5.47
CA VAL A 19 1.70 -6.42 4.29
C VAL A 19 2.08 -4.97 4.57
N GLY A 20 1.22 -4.22 5.25
CA GLY A 20 1.49 -2.84 5.62
C GLY A 20 2.71 -2.70 6.53
N ALA A 21 2.74 -3.44 7.63
CA ALA A 21 3.87 -3.44 8.56
C ALA A 21 5.17 -3.90 7.88
N ALA A 22 5.12 -4.98 7.11
CA ALA A 22 6.28 -5.49 6.37
C ALA A 22 6.82 -4.43 5.38
N SER A 23 5.94 -3.76 4.64
CA SER A 23 6.32 -2.74 3.65
C SER A 23 6.96 -1.51 4.30
N ILE A 24 6.49 -1.10 5.49
CA ILE A 24 7.11 -0.03 6.28
C ILE A 24 8.52 -0.44 6.72
N ILE A 25 8.66 -1.64 7.30
CA ILE A 25 9.95 -2.15 7.79
C ILE A 25 10.94 -2.25 6.64
N MET A 26 10.53 -2.85 5.52
CA MET A 26 11.37 -3.00 4.33
C MET A 26 11.76 -1.66 3.73
N GLY A 27 10.83 -0.70 3.68
CA GLY A 27 11.11 0.65 3.22
C GLY A 27 12.12 1.37 4.12
N ALA A 28 11.99 1.25 5.44
CA ALA A 28 12.94 1.83 6.39
C ALA A 28 14.35 1.21 6.24
N ILE A 29 14.44 -0.12 6.13
CA ILE A 29 15.71 -0.82 5.86
C ILE A 29 16.31 -0.32 4.54
N SER A 30 15.50 -0.21 3.48
CA SER A 30 15.94 0.28 2.18
C SER A 30 16.52 1.69 2.25
N ILE A 31 15.91 2.61 3.01
CA ILE A 31 16.45 3.96 3.21
C ILE A 31 17.84 3.88 3.87
N VAL A 32 17.99 3.09 4.92
CA VAL A 32 19.28 2.95 5.63
C VAL A 32 20.36 2.40 4.70
N LEU A 33 20.05 1.38 3.90
CA LEU A 33 21.00 0.79 2.95
C LEU A 33 21.37 1.75 1.82
N THR A 34 20.37 2.43 1.23
CA THR A 34 20.58 3.35 0.10
C THR A 34 21.42 4.57 0.47
N LEU A 35 21.36 5.05 1.71
CA LEU A 35 22.26 6.11 2.21
C LEU A 35 23.74 5.78 2.07
N THR A 36 24.11 4.49 2.03
CA THR A 36 25.51 4.06 1.92
C THR A 36 25.95 3.73 0.48
N VAL A 37 25.00 3.43 -0.40
CA VAL A 37 25.28 2.99 -1.78
C VAL A 37 24.98 4.09 -2.79
N ASP A 38 23.76 4.62 -2.75
CA ASP A 38 23.28 5.66 -3.66
C ASP A 38 22.11 6.42 -3.03
N PRO A 39 22.34 7.66 -2.56
CA PRO A 39 21.31 8.50 -1.95
C PRO A 39 20.13 8.83 -2.90
N SER A 40 20.30 8.71 -4.22
CA SER A 40 19.21 8.96 -5.17
C SER A 40 18.08 7.91 -5.05
N MET A 41 18.37 6.73 -4.50
CA MET A 41 17.41 5.64 -4.36
C MET A 41 16.52 5.72 -3.12
N ILE A 42 16.73 6.71 -2.23
CA ILE A 42 15.94 6.92 -1.00
C ILE A 42 14.43 7.03 -1.31
N LEU A 43 14.08 7.61 -2.45
CA LEU A 43 12.69 7.80 -2.88
C LEU A 43 11.91 6.47 -2.89
N SER A 44 12.54 5.36 -3.30
CA SER A 44 11.91 4.04 -3.33
C SER A 44 11.49 3.54 -1.94
N GLY A 45 12.36 3.75 -0.94
CA GLY A 45 12.07 3.38 0.44
C GLY A 45 10.97 4.24 1.05
N ILE A 46 10.94 5.54 0.74
CA ILE A 46 9.85 6.45 1.16
C ILE A 46 8.51 5.98 0.57
N ILE A 47 8.48 5.65 -0.71
CA ILE A 47 7.29 5.12 -1.37
C ILE A 47 6.80 3.85 -0.68
N SER A 48 7.70 2.90 -0.38
CA SER A 48 7.35 1.66 0.34
C SER A 48 6.75 1.94 1.72
N ILE A 49 7.27 2.91 2.46
CA ILE A 49 6.73 3.31 3.76
C ILE A 49 5.32 3.89 3.62
N ILE A 50 5.11 4.82 2.68
CA ILE A 50 3.80 5.46 2.45
C ILE A 50 2.76 4.41 2.07
N THR A 51 3.10 3.53 1.13
CA THR A 51 2.24 2.43 0.69
C THR A 51 1.94 1.46 1.83
N GLY A 52 2.96 1.08 2.60
CA GLY A 52 2.81 0.21 3.76
C GLY A 52 1.88 0.81 4.81
N TYR A 53 2.01 2.11 5.07
CA TYR A 53 1.13 2.83 5.99
C TYR A 53 -0.34 2.78 5.55
N LEU A 54 -0.62 2.93 4.25
CA LEU A 54 -1.98 2.86 3.72
C LEU A 54 -2.58 1.44 3.82
N PHE A 55 -1.78 0.40 3.56
CA PHE A 55 -2.21 -0.98 3.77
C PHE A 55 -2.53 -1.24 5.24
N TYR A 56 -1.65 -0.79 6.13
CA TYR A 56 -1.82 -0.95 7.57
C TYR A 56 -3.09 -0.26 8.07
N GLN A 57 -3.33 0.99 7.65
CA GLN A 57 -4.56 1.75 7.93
C GLN A 57 -5.83 1.04 7.43
N THR A 58 -5.77 0.46 6.22
CA THR A 58 -6.90 -0.30 5.67
C THR A 58 -7.17 -1.56 6.49
N GLY A 59 -6.11 -2.23 6.96
CA GLY A 59 -6.21 -3.38 7.85
C GLY A 59 -6.82 -3.04 9.21
N ILE A 60 -6.40 -1.93 9.82
CA ILE A 60 -6.98 -1.43 11.07
C ILE A 60 -8.47 -1.13 10.90
N GLU A 61 -8.85 -0.44 9.82
CA GLU A 61 -10.26 -0.10 9.60
C GLU A 61 -11.13 -1.34 9.45
N ALA A 62 -10.67 -2.34 8.70
CA ALA A 62 -11.36 -3.62 8.59
C ALA A 62 -11.46 -4.34 9.94
N SER A 63 -10.42 -4.27 10.78
CA SER A 63 -10.45 -4.83 12.13
C SER A 63 -11.44 -4.11 13.04
N ASN A 64 -11.54 -2.79 12.94
CA ASN A 64 -12.48 -1.99 13.72
C ASN A 64 -13.94 -2.33 13.37
N ILE A 65 -14.25 -2.51 12.08
CA ILE A 65 -15.58 -2.93 11.61
C ILE A 65 -15.96 -4.31 12.16
N ILE A 66 -15.00 -5.25 12.18
CA ILE A 66 -15.24 -6.59 12.75
C ILE A 66 -15.47 -6.51 14.26
N ALA A 67 -14.69 -5.67 14.96
CA ALA A 67 -14.77 -5.56 16.42
C ALA A 67 -16.01 -4.80 16.92
N SER A 68 -16.55 -3.88 16.12
CA SER A 68 -17.75 -3.12 16.48
C SER A 68 -19.06 -3.87 16.22
N ASP A 69 -19.03 -4.98 15.47
CA ASP A 69 -20.22 -5.64 14.89
C ASP A 69 -21.15 -4.67 14.12
N ASP A 70 -20.64 -3.48 13.80
CA ASP A 70 -21.37 -2.39 13.17
C ASP A 70 -21.03 -2.33 11.68
N PHE A 71 -21.77 -3.14 10.93
CA PHE A 71 -21.70 -3.21 9.47
C PHE A 71 -22.52 -2.11 8.77
N THR A 72 -22.76 -0.97 9.44
CA THR A 72 -23.45 0.15 8.81
C THR A 72 -22.71 0.67 7.59
N ALA A 73 -23.47 1.29 6.67
CA ALA A 73 -22.95 1.82 5.42
C ALA A 73 -21.80 2.82 5.66
N GLY A 74 -21.80 3.52 6.79
CA GLY A 74 -20.74 4.48 7.16
C GLY A 74 -19.37 3.83 7.26
N ASN A 75 -19.22 2.80 8.10
CA ASN A 75 -17.92 2.18 8.36
C ASN A 75 -17.38 1.46 7.11
N VAL A 76 -18.27 0.84 6.33
CA VAL A 76 -17.92 0.22 5.04
C VAL A 76 -17.44 1.27 4.02
N ASN A 77 -18.10 2.42 3.97
CA ASN A 77 -17.73 3.50 3.06
C ASN A 77 -16.37 4.10 3.45
N GLU A 78 -16.04 4.16 4.74
CA GLU A 78 -14.73 4.59 5.21
C GLU A 78 -13.62 3.60 4.82
N LEU A 79 -13.84 2.29 4.98
CA LEU A 79 -12.92 1.26 4.48
C LEU A 79 -12.69 1.38 2.97
N LEU A 80 -13.77 1.51 2.19
CA LEU A 80 -13.70 1.67 0.73
C LEU A 80 -13.00 2.97 0.32
N ASN A 81 -13.18 4.05 1.07
CA ASN A 81 -12.48 5.32 0.84
C ASN A 81 -10.97 5.17 1.10
N LYS A 82 -10.57 4.51 2.20
CA LYS A 82 -9.16 4.23 2.49
C LYS A 82 -8.53 3.34 1.43
N TYR A 83 -9.23 2.28 1.03
CA TYR A 83 -8.79 1.38 -0.05
C TYR A 83 -8.72 2.09 -1.40
N GLY A 84 -9.68 2.96 -1.72
CA GLY A 84 -9.69 3.78 -2.93
C GLY A 84 -8.49 4.74 -2.99
N LYS A 85 -8.14 5.38 -1.87
CA LYS A 85 -6.92 6.21 -1.77
C LYS A 85 -5.65 5.38 -1.98
N LEU A 86 -5.58 4.18 -1.41
CA LEU A 86 -4.48 3.26 -1.65
C LEU A 86 -4.34 2.90 -3.14
N LEU A 87 -5.44 2.54 -3.79
CA LEU A 87 -5.45 2.23 -5.23
C LEU A 87 -5.04 3.43 -6.09
N LEU A 88 -5.50 4.63 -5.74
CA LEU A 88 -5.13 5.85 -6.44
C LEU A 88 -3.62 6.11 -6.35
N ILE A 89 -3.05 6.04 -5.14
CA ILE A 89 -1.62 6.27 -4.92
C ILE A 89 -0.79 5.19 -5.64
N MET A 90 -1.18 3.92 -5.54
CA MET A 90 -0.53 2.82 -6.26
C MET A 90 -0.61 2.98 -7.78
N GLY A 91 -1.76 3.43 -8.29
CA GLY A 91 -1.97 3.71 -9.70
C GLY A 91 -1.03 4.80 -10.22
N ILE A 92 -0.93 5.93 -9.51
CA ILE A 92 -0.01 7.02 -9.85
C ILE A 92 1.44 6.52 -9.85
N LEU A 93 1.86 5.81 -8.80
CA LEU A 93 3.21 5.27 -8.70
C LEU A 93 3.54 4.28 -9.81
N THR A 94 2.57 3.45 -10.20
CA THR A 94 2.73 2.50 -11.30
C THR A 94 2.92 3.24 -12.62
N ILE A 95 2.13 4.27 -12.89
CA ILE A 95 2.26 5.09 -14.11
C ILE A 95 3.64 5.75 -14.15
N ILE A 96 4.07 6.39 -13.06
CA ILE A 96 5.41 7.03 -12.98
C ILE A 96 6.51 5.99 -13.23
N SER A 97 6.39 4.81 -12.61
CA SER A 97 7.36 3.73 -12.78
C SER A 97 7.45 3.27 -14.23
N LEU A 98 6.32 3.11 -14.93
CA LEU A 98 6.30 2.75 -16.35
C LEU A 98 6.93 3.84 -17.24
N VAL A 99 6.64 5.12 -16.95
CA VAL A 99 7.22 6.25 -17.70
C VAL A 99 8.73 6.30 -17.58
N VAL A 100 9.30 5.93 -16.43
CA VAL A 100 10.75 5.87 -16.23
C VAL A 100 11.35 4.58 -16.81
N LEU A 101 10.68 3.45 -16.62
CA LEU A 101 11.20 2.13 -17.02
C LEU A 101 11.25 1.94 -18.54
N ILE A 102 10.22 2.38 -19.27
CA ILE A 102 10.12 2.14 -20.72
C ILE A 102 11.29 2.79 -21.49
N PRO A 103 11.61 4.10 -21.30
CA PRO A 103 12.77 4.71 -21.95
C PRO A 103 14.09 4.05 -21.57
N LEU A 104 14.25 3.65 -20.29
CA LEU A 104 15.46 2.99 -19.82
C LEU A 104 15.71 1.67 -20.57
N ILE A 105 14.66 0.86 -20.75
CA ILE A 105 14.73 -0.39 -21.51
C ILE A 105 15.07 -0.12 -22.98
N ILE A 106 14.48 0.90 -23.60
CA ILE A 106 14.78 1.27 -24.99
C ILE A 106 16.27 1.63 -25.14
N VAL A 107 16.80 2.46 -24.24
CA VAL A 107 18.21 2.84 -24.24
C VAL A 107 19.12 1.61 -24.07
N LEU A 108 18.79 0.73 -23.12
CA LEU A 108 19.57 -0.49 -22.85
C LEU A 108 19.62 -1.45 -24.05
N ILE A 109 18.52 -1.61 -24.79
CA ILE A 109 18.46 -2.48 -25.98
C ILE A 109 19.20 -1.84 -27.17
N SER A 110 19.31 -0.51 -27.21
CA SER A 110 20.00 0.22 -28.28
C SER A 110 21.52 0.31 -28.13
N LEU A 111 22.05 -0.11 -26.98
CA LEU A 111 23.48 -0.23 -26.66
C LEU A 111 24.04 -1.60 -27.07
#